data_AF-A0AAU7JNC0-F1
#
_entry.id   AF-A0AAU7JNC0-F1
#
_cell.length_a   1.000
_cell.length_b   1.000
_cell.length_c   1.000
_cell.angle_alpha   90.00
_cell.angle_beta   90.00
_cell.angle_gamma   90.00
#
_symmetry.space_group_name_H-M   'P 1'
#
loop_
_entity.id
_entity.type
_entity.pdbx_description
1 polymer ?
#
loop_
_entity_poly.entity_id
_entity_poly.type
_entity_poly.pdbx_seq_one_letter_code
_entity_poly.pdbx_strand_id
1 'polypeptide(L)'
;MKFGGSFAEYIESKSYDRSFAFYHTDAALYPAIALLAYCSTRDLDRSNGRAAQAGSITSGNAYTAKFKKLAGITPVNKGSAAVQAITGFIPGLGVDASQGHAANTYVDIGGLPMVVEGTVGSHAFIDEVHVGDWLVARTREAVLSTLANNARVPYTNPGVAILTNAIDGVMRRAVAAGVVAGDIGDDEDSFLPAYSIEVDRVENIPASQRRNRIAPDIRVDFRYAGAFHYATASILMRF
;
A
#
# COMPACT_ATOMS: atom_id res chain seq x y z
N MET A 1 1.04 18.15 -28.89
CA MET A 1 0.41 18.47 -27.58
C MET A 1 -0.30 17.21 -27.12
N LYS A 2 0.13 16.61 -26.01
CA LYS A 2 -0.38 15.31 -25.51
C LYS A 2 -1.65 15.45 -24.65
N PHE A 3 -2.32 16.60 -24.66
CA PHE A 3 -3.31 16.96 -23.64
C PHE A 3 -4.71 17.08 -24.24
N GLY A 4 -5.52 16.04 -24.05
CA GLY A 4 -6.96 15.98 -24.28
C GLY A 4 -7.77 16.37 -23.04
N GLY A 5 -7.29 17.28 -22.20
CA GLY A 5 -8.08 18.03 -21.20
C GLY A 5 -8.85 17.24 -20.14
N SER A 6 -8.64 15.92 -20.01
CA SER A 6 -9.41 15.10 -19.06
C SER A 6 -8.84 15.19 -17.64
N PHE A 7 -9.68 14.92 -16.63
CA PHE A 7 -9.24 14.87 -15.23
C PHE A 7 -8.17 13.79 -15.01
N ALA A 8 -8.28 12.64 -15.69
CA ALA A 8 -7.31 11.55 -15.60
C ALA A 8 -5.92 11.99 -16.11
N GLU A 9 -5.86 12.62 -17.29
CA GLU A 9 -4.62 13.17 -17.84
C GLU A 9 -4.03 14.26 -16.94
N TYR A 10 -4.87 15.09 -16.30
CA TYR A 10 -4.41 16.13 -15.39
C TYR A 10 -3.67 15.54 -14.17
N ILE A 11 -4.30 14.60 -13.46
CA ILE A 11 -3.68 13.99 -12.26
C ILE A 11 -2.45 13.14 -12.63
N GLU A 12 -2.47 12.51 -13.82
CA GLU A 12 -1.36 11.75 -14.36
C GLU A 12 -0.16 12.65 -14.68
N SER A 13 -0.39 13.79 -15.35
CA SER A 13 0.67 14.75 -15.71
C SER A 13 1.41 15.34 -14.51
N LYS A 14 0.81 15.22 -13.32
CA LYS A 14 1.36 15.70 -12.05
C LYS A 14 1.83 14.58 -11.15
N SER A 15 1.67 13.32 -11.55
CA SER A 15 2.01 12.14 -10.75
C SER A 15 1.40 12.20 -9.34
N TYR A 16 0.11 12.51 -9.24
CA TYR A 16 -0.54 12.63 -7.92
C TYR A 16 -0.85 11.26 -7.30
N ASP A 17 -0.25 10.96 -6.15
CA ASP A 17 -0.50 9.73 -5.38
C ASP A 17 -1.88 9.71 -4.69
N ARG A 18 -2.42 10.88 -4.31
CA ARG A 18 -3.63 11.01 -3.48
C ARG A 18 -4.82 11.52 -4.29
N SER A 19 -4.82 11.19 -5.58
CA SER A 19 -5.90 11.52 -6.50
C SER A 19 -6.03 10.39 -7.50
N PHE A 20 -7.26 9.92 -7.70
CA PHE A 20 -7.56 8.87 -8.67
C PHE A 20 -8.74 9.29 -9.53
N ALA A 21 -8.71 8.88 -10.80
CA ALA A 21 -9.81 9.06 -11.72
C ALA A 21 -10.65 7.78 -11.81
N PHE A 22 -11.93 7.93 -12.13
CA PHE A 22 -12.83 6.80 -12.37
C PHE A 22 -13.69 7.10 -13.59
N TYR A 23 -13.60 6.24 -14.59
CA TYR A 23 -14.38 6.27 -15.82
C TYR A 23 -15.71 5.52 -15.63
N HIS A 24 -16.79 6.17 -16.06
CA HIS A 24 -18.09 5.56 -16.20
C HIS A 24 -18.89 6.28 -17.29
N THR A 25 -19.75 5.57 -18.02
CA THR A 25 -20.56 6.17 -19.10
C THR A 25 -21.85 6.80 -18.61
N ASP A 26 -22.36 6.34 -17.46
CA ASP A 26 -23.52 6.93 -16.80
C ASP A 26 -23.08 7.99 -15.80
N ALA A 27 -23.52 9.24 -16.02
CA ALA A 27 -23.22 10.38 -15.16
C ALA A 27 -24.06 10.42 -13.87
N ALA A 28 -25.11 9.61 -13.75
CA ALA A 28 -25.89 9.47 -12.53
C ALA A 28 -25.24 8.52 -11.51
N LEU A 29 -24.18 7.80 -11.90
CA LEU A 29 -23.46 6.88 -11.05
C LEU A 29 -22.14 7.50 -10.55
N TYR A 30 -21.82 7.24 -9.28
CA TYR A 30 -20.64 7.79 -8.60
C TYR A 30 -19.67 6.68 -8.14
N PRO A 31 -19.11 5.88 -9.07
CA PRO A 31 -18.27 4.75 -8.71
C PRO A 31 -16.98 5.16 -8.01
N ALA A 32 -16.45 6.35 -8.29
CA ALA A 32 -15.29 6.90 -7.57
C ALA A 32 -15.57 7.00 -6.06
N ILE A 33 -16.76 7.50 -5.69
CA ILE A 33 -17.17 7.64 -4.29
C ILE A 33 -17.44 6.27 -3.67
N ALA A 34 -18.06 5.35 -4.42
CA ALA A 34 -18.28 3.98 -3.94
C ALA A 34 -16.95 3.26 -3.65
N LEU A 35 -15.95 3.39 -4.53
CA LEU A 35 -14.62 2.84 -4.30
C LEU A 35 -13.92 3.52 -3.11
N LEU A 36 -13.98 4.85 -3.04
CA LEU A 36 -13.41 5.59 -1.90
C LEU A 36 -14.02 5.10 -0.58
N ALA A 37 -15.34 4.98 -0.50
CA ALA A 37 -16.04 4.48 0.67
C ALA A 37 -15.59 3.04 1.03
N TYR A 38 -15.41 2.16 0.04
CA TYR A 38 -14.84 0.83 0.27
C TYR A 38 -13.44 0.93 0.90
N CYS A 39 -12.54 1.71 0.30
CA CYS A 39 -11.17 1.90 0.81
C CYS A 39 -11.15 2.52 2.22
N SER A 40 -12.00 3.50 2.51
CA SER A 40 -12.09 4.17 3.81
C SER A 40 -12.56 3.26 4.95
N THR A 41 -13.17 2.12 4.66
CA THR A 41 -13.55 1.13 5.69
C THR A 41 -12.39 0.21 6.10
N ARG A 42 -11.23 0.31 5.44
CA ARG A 42 -10.08 -0.56 5.66
C ARG A 42 -9.24 -0.01 6.82
N ASP A 43 -9.61 -0.39 8.04
CA ASP A 43 -8.91 0.01 9.26
C ASP A 43 -7.69 -0.90 9.51
N LEU A 44 -6.50 -0.43 9.11
CA LEU A 44 -5.25 -1.17 9.25
C LEU A 44 -4.80 -1.33 10.72
N ASP A 45 -5.38 -0.60 11.67
CA ASP A 45 -5.11 -0.79 13.10
C ASP A 45 -5.88 -1.97 13.69
N ARG A 46 -6.98 -2.39 13.03
CA ARG A 46 -7.75 -3.57 13.43
C ARG A 46 -7.15 -4.83 12.82
N SER A 47 -6.19 -5.41 13.54
CA SER A 47 -5.57 -6.68 13.20
C SER A 47 -5.74 -7.73 14.29
N ASN A 48 -5.67 -8.99 13.89
CA ASN A 48 -5.71 -10.17 14.74
C ASN A 48 -4.32 -10.82 14.77
N GLY A 49 -3.55 -10.50 15.80
CA GLY A 49 -2.19 -11.02 15.97
C GLY A 49 -2.10 -12.55 16.03
N ARG A 50 -3.13 -13.25 16.53
CA ARG A 50 -3.15 -14.73 16.53
C ARG A 50 -3.30 -15.29 15.12
N ALA A 51 -4.16 -14.67 14.31
CA ALA A 51 -4.33 -15.07 12.91
C ALA A 51 -3.04 -14.78 12.12
N ALA A 52 -2.38 -13.66 12.38
CA ALA A 52 -1.11 -13.30 11.73
C ALA A 52 0.01 -14.30 12.08
N GLN A 53 0.12 -14.69 13.35
CA GLN A 53 1.08 -15.72 13.79
C GLN A 53 0.82 -17.09 13.14
N ALA A 54 -0.42 -17.38 12.79
CA ALA A 54 -0.80 -18.59 12.06
C ALA A 54 -0.60 -18.47 10.53
N GLY A 55 -0.01 -17.37 10.04
CA GLY A 55 0.22 -17.13 8.61
C GLY A 55 -1.06 -16.76 7.82
N SER A 56 -2.12 -16.35 8.51
CA SER A 56 -3.39 -16.01 7.84
C SER A 56 -3.28 -14.66 7.13
N ILE A 57 -3.44 -14.66 5.81
CA ILE A 57 -3.47 -13.43 4.99
C ILE A 57 -4.68 -12.52 5.31
N THR A 58 -5.69 -13.02 6.03
CA THR A 58 -6.86 -12.26 6.48
C THR A 58 -6.73 -11.81 7.93
N SER A 59 -5.52 -11.83 8.49
CA SER A 59 -5.25 -11.40 9.86
C SER A 59 -5.52 -9.91 10.09
N GLY A 60 -5.58 -9.10 9.03
CA GLY A 60 -5.92 -7.69 9.12
C GLY A 60 -6.83 -7.23 8.00
N ASN A 61 -6.85 -5.92 7.80
CA ASN A 61 -7.68 -5.26 6.78
C ASN A 61 -6.87 -4.81 5.56
N ALA A 62 -5.68 -5.37 5.34
CA ALA A 62 -4.97 -5.23 4.06
C ALA A 62 -5.90 -5.61 2.90
N TYR A 63 -5.77 -4.91 1.78
CA TYR A 63 -6.70 -5.03 0.66
C TYR A 63 -6.05 -4.63 -0.66
N THR A 64 -6.73 -4.96 -1.75
CA THR A 64 -6.54 -4.34 -3.07
C THR A 64 -7.85 -3.67 -3.48
N ALA A 65 -7.76 -2.56 -4.20
CA ALA A 65 -8.93 -1.92 -4.79
C ALA A 65 -9.49 -2.71 -6.00
N LYS A 66 -8.65 -3.48 -6.70
CA LYS A 66 -9.07 -4.36 -7.80
C LYS A 66 -9.99 -5.47 -7.31
N PHE A 67 -10.81 -5.99 -8.23
CA PHE A 67 -11.71 -7.14 -8.00
C PHE A 67 -12.89 -6.85 -7.07
N LYS A 68 -13.02 -5.62 -6.55
CA LYS A 68 -14.07 -5.28 -5.59
C LYS A 68 -15.38 -4.96 -6.29
N LYS A 69 -16.47 -5.42 -5.69
CA LYS A 69 -17.83 -5.07 -6.10
C LYS A 69 -18.22 -3.73 -5.50
N LEU A 70 -18.85 -2.88 -6.30
CA LEU A 70 -19.34 -1.58 -5.86
C LEU A 70 -20.86 -1.64 -5.70
N ALA A 71 -21.36 -1.30 -4.51
CA ALA A 71 -22.79 -1.30 -4.26
C ALA A 71 -23.49 -0.18 -5.05
N GLY A 72 -24.58 -0.51 -5.72
CA GLY A 72 -25.38 0.46 -6.48
C GLY A 72 -24.73 0.96 -7.77
N ILE A 73 -23.61 0.37 -8.20
CA ILE A 73 -22.95 0.71 -9.47
C ILE A 73 -23.18 -0.41 -10.47
N THR A 74 -23.73 -0.06 -11.63
CA THR A 74 -23.86 -0.99 -12.75
C THR A 74 -22.53 -1.04 -13.52
N PRO A 75 -22.04 -2.22 -13.95
CA PRO A 75 -20.82 -2.31 -14.76
C PRO A 75 -20.94 -1.62 -16.11
N VAL A 76 -19.85 -1.02 -16.57
CA VAL A 76 -19.74 -0.54 -17.94
C VAL A 76 -19.45 -1.72 -18.88
N ASN A 77 -20.18 -1.77 -20.00
CA ASN A 77 -19.94 -2.73 -21.07
C ASN A 77 -18.85 -2.20 -22.03
N LYS A 78 -17.59 -2.50 -21.74
CA LYS A 78 -16.42 -2.17 -22.58
C LYS A 78 -15.58 -3.40 -22.84
N GLY A 79 -15.10 -3.55 -24.07
CA GLY A 79 -14.11 -4.57 -24.41
C GLY A 79 -12.74 -4.30 -23.79
N SER A 80 -11.89 -5.33 -23.75
CA SER A 80 -10.56 -5.29 -23.12
C SER A 80 -9.67 -4.14 -23.60
N ALA A 81 -9.65 -3.84 -24.90
CA ALA A 81 -8.84 -2.74 -25.44
C ALA A 81 -9.24 -1.37 -24.89
N ALA A 82 -10.54 -1.14 -24.67
CA ALA A 82 -11.02 0.11 -24.08
C ALA A 82 -10.71 0.16 -22.57
N VAL A 83 -10.81 -0.97 -21.86
CA VAL A 83 -10.43 -1.06 -20.44
C VAL A 83 -8.93 -0.82 -20.26
N GLN A 84 -8.09 -1.36 -21.14
CA GLN A 84 -6.65 -1.10 -21.17
C GLN A 84 -6.37 0.39 -21.43
N ALA A 85 -7.04 1.03 -22.38
CA ALA A 85 -6.88 2.47 -22.63
C ALA A 85 -7.29 3.36 -21.44
N ILE A 86 -8.25 2.91 -20.62
CA ILE A 86 -8.65 3.60 -19.39
C ILE A 86 -7.58 3.41 -18.30
N THR A 87 -7.21 2.16 -18.04
CA THR A 87 -6.41 1.77 -16.86
C THR A 87 -4.90 1.85 -17.06
N GLY A 88 -4.43 1.67 -18.29
CA GLY A 88 -3.02 1.42 -18.61
C GLY A 88 -2.56 0.00 -18.26
N PHE A 89 -3.43 -0.88 -17.74
CA PHE A 89 -3.02 -2.22 -17.35
C PHE A 89 -2.93 -3.17 -18.55
N ILE A 90 -1.75 -3.74 -18.75
CA ILE A 90 -1.50 -4.78 -19.74
C ILE A 90 -1.42 -6.14 -19.01
N PRO A 91 -2.25 -7.12 -19.37
CA PRO A 91 -2.14 -8.49 -18.87
C PRO A 91 -0.71 -9.04 -19.00
N GLY A 92 -0.09 -9.39 -17.87
CA GLY A 92 1.27 -9.97 -17.82
C GLY A 92 2.41 -8.97 -17.76
N LEU A 93 2.18 -7.66 -18.00
CA LEU A 93 3.22 -6.62 -17.87
C LEU A 93 2.93 -5.61 -16.76
N GLY A 94 1.66 -5.43 -16.37
CA GLY A 94 1.27 -4.48 -15.33
C GLY A 94 0.82 -3.13 -15.89
N VAL A 95 0.87 -2.09 -15.06
CA VAL A 95 0.44 -0.73 -15.41
C VAL A 95 1.52 -0.03 -16.25
N ASP A 96 1.14 0.49 -17.41
CA ASP A 96 2.02 1.21 -18.33
C ASP A 96 1.39 2.54 -18.77
N ALA A 97 2.09 3.64 -18.49
CA ALA A 97 1.66 5.01 -18.80
C ALA A 97 1.57 5.31 -20.31
N SER A 98 2.12 4.44 -21.17
CA SER A 98 1.96 4.54 -22.62
C SER A 98 0.67 3.89 -23.14
N GLN A 99 0.02 3.05 -22.32
CA GLN A 99 -1.13 2.25 -22.72
C GLN A 99 -2.47 2.74 -22.18
N GLY A 100 -2.47 3.72 -21.26
CA GLY A 100 -3.68 4.32 -20.71
C GLY A 100 -3.38 5.46 -19.75
N HIS A 101 -4.39 5.91 -19.01
CA HIS A 101 -4.35 7.18 -18.25
C HIS A 101 -4.53 7.02 -16.73
N ALA A 102 -4.07 5.90 -16.16
CA ALA A 102 -4.17 5.60 -14.72
C ALA A 102 -5.59 5.80 -14.13
N ALA A 103 -6.63 5.60 -14.95
CA ALA A 103 -8.01 5.74 -14.51
C ALA A 103 -8.59 4.38 -14.15
N ASN A 104 -9.59 4.39 -13.28
CA ASN A 104 -10.29 3.19 -12.84
C ASN A 104 -11.63 3.05 -13.57
N THR A 105 -12.20 1.87 -13.62
CA THR A 105 -13.52 1.59 -14.17
C THR A 105 -14.13 0.38 -13.47
N TYR A 106 -15.43 0.16 -13.66
CA TYR A 106 -16.18 -0.94 -13.09
C TYR A 106 -16.75 -1.78 -14.23
N VAL A 107 -16.26 -3.00 -14.41
CA VAL A 107 -16.57 -3.85 -15.58
C VAL A 107 -17.10 -5.20 -15.13
N ASP A 108 -17.83 -5.87 -16.02
CA ASP A 108 -18.22 -7.26 -15.85
C ASP A 108 -17.28 -8.16 -16.65
N ILE A 109 -16.57 -9.06 -15.97
CA ILE A 109 -15.74 -10.07 -16.61
C ILE A 109 -16.32 -11.43 -16.27
N GLY A 110 -16.99 -12.06 -17.24
CA GLY A 110 -17.51 -13.42 -17.09
C GLY A 110 -18.61 -13.58 -16.03
N GLY A 111 -19.45 -12.56 -15.82
CA GLY A 111 -20.48 -12.53 -14.78
C GLY A 111 -19.98 -12.08 -13.40
N LEU A 112 -18.72 -11.64 -13.31
CA LEU A 112 -18.12 -11.14 -12.08
C LEU A 112 -17.88 -9.62 -12.21
N PRO A 113 -18.80 -8.79 -11.69
CA PRO A 113 -18.65 -7.35 -11.76
C PRO A 113 -17.58 -6.88 -10.77
N MET A 114 -16.63 -6.07 -11.23
CA MET A 114 -15.43 -5.73 -10.47
C MET A 114 -14.80 -4.39 -10.87
N VAL A 115 -14.11 -3.77 -9.90
CA VAL A 115 -13.23 -2.64 -10.13
C VAL A 115 -11.95 -3.10 -10.82
N VAL A 116 -11.50 -2.31 -11.80
CA VAL A 116 -10.18 -2.36 -12.42
C VAL A 116 -9.67 -0.92 -12.61
N GLU A 117 -8.45 -0.54 -12.30
CA GLU A 117 -7.35 -1.35 -11.77
C GLU A 117 -7.14 -1.14 -10.27
N GLY A 118 -7.54 0.01 -9.73
CA GLY A 118 -7.23 0.43 -8.37
C GLY A 118 -5.97 1.31 -8.27
N THR A 119 -5.71 2.14 -9.28
CA THR A 119 -4.52 3.00 -9.39
C THR A 119 -4.83 4.47 -9.11
N VAL A 120 -3.78 5.24 -8.84
CA VAL A 120 -3.80 6.70 -8.66
C VAL A 120 -3.01 7.38 -9.79
N GLY A 121 -3.03 8.72 -9.86
CA GLY A 121 -2.38 9.48 -10.94
C GLY A 121 -0.88 9.22 -11.11
N SER A 122 -0.15 8.79 -10.07
CA SER A 122 1.24 8.36 -10.17
C SER A 122 1.45 6.95 -10.73
N HIS A 123 0.38 6.25 -11.10
CA HIS A 123 0.35 4.82 -11.46
C HIS A 123 0.60 3.85 -10.30
N ALA A 124 0.83 4.34 -9.07
CA ALA A 124 0.85 3.51 -7.88
C ALA A 124 -0.54 2.91 -7.58
N PHE A 125 -0.59 1.84 -6.79
CA PHE A 125 -1.85 1.27 -6.34
C PHE A 125 -2.39 2.02 -5.13
N ILE A 126 -3.72 2.14 -5.03
CA ILE A 126 -4.40 2.87 -3.94
C ILE A 126 -4.04 2.28 -2.57
N ASP A 127 -3.94 0.95 -2.46
CA ASP A 127 -3.58 0.27 -1.22
C ASP A 127 -2.14 0.55 -0.79
N GLU A 128 -1.20 0.66 -1.73
CA GLU A 128 0.20 1.03 -1.45
C GLU A 128 0.30 2.43 -0.84
N VAL A 129 -0.39 3.41 -1.45
CA VAL A 129 -0.42 4.80 -0.94
C VAL A 129 -1.06 4.84 0.45
N HIS A 130 -2.18 4.13 0.64
CA HIS A 130 -2.88 4.10 1.92
C HIS A 130 -2.01 3.48 3.02
N VAL A 131 -1.34 2.36 2.75
CA VAL A 131 -0.44 1.70 3.71
C VAL A 131 0.75 2.60 4.04
N GLY A 132 1.34 3.27 3.04
CA GLY A 132 2.43 4.22 3.24
C GLY A 132 2.03 5.39 4.16
N ASP A 133 0.88 6.01 3.90
CA ASP A 133 0.36 7.11 4.73
C ASP A 133 0.05 6.65 6.16
N TRP A 134 -0.58 5.48 6.31
CA TRP A 134 -0.87 4.88 7.61
C TRP A 134 0.41 4.59 8.41
N LEU A 135 1.43 4.00 7.78
CA LEU A 135 2.68 3.63 8.44
C LEU A 135 3.45 4.88 8.91
N VAL A 136 3.52 5.92 8.08
CA VAL A 136 4.14 7.20 8.44
C VAL A 136 3.38 7.87 9.59
N ALA A 137 2.05 7.88 9.55
CA ALA A 137 1.23 8.46 10.61
C ALA A 137 1.45 7.73 11.95
N ARG A 138 1.30 6.40 11.97
CA ARG A 138 1.45 5.60 13.19
C ARG A 138 2.86 5.64 13.76
N THR A 139 3.88 5.71 12.90
CA THR A 139 5.27 5.87 13.32
C THR A 139 5.51 7.22 13.98
N ARG A 140 5.04 8.31 13.36
CA ARG A 140 5.17 9.67 13.92
C ARG A 140 4.43 9.80 15.26
N GLU A 141 3.22 9.25 15.34
CA GLU A 141 2.43 9.23 16.58
C GLU A 141 3.14 8.45 17.69
N ALA A 142 3.67 7.27 17.39
CA ALA A 142 4.36 6.43 18.36
C ALA A 142 5.64 7.11 18.90
N VAL A 143 6.44 7.70 18.00
CA VAL A 143 7.67 8.43 18.37
C VAL A 143 7.32 9.69 19.19
N LEU A 144 6.34 10.48 18.75
CA LEU A 144 5.90 11.68 19.47
C LEU A 144 5.37 11.33 20.87
N SER A 145 4.50 10.31 20.96
CA SER A 145 3.96 9.82 22.24
C SER A 145 5.08 9.39 23.18
N THR A 146 6.09 8.70 22.65
CA THR A 146 7.27 8.27 23.43
C THR A 146 8.05 9.47 23.96
N LEU A 147 8.28 10.49 23.14
CA LEU A 147 8.97 11.71 23.56
C LEU A 147 8.16 12.53 24.58
N ALA A 148 6.85 12.64 24.39
CA ALA A 148 5.98 13.47 25.23
C ALA A 148 5.67 12.86 26.60
N ASN A 149 5.57 11.52 26.69
CA ASN A 149 5.20 10.83 27.93
C ASN A 149 6.39 10.51 28.85
N ASN A 150 7.62 10.74 28.40
CA ASN A 150 8.81 10.56 29.21
C ASN A 150 9.35 11.92 29.68
N ALA A 151 9.75 12.03 30.95
CA ALA A 151 10.38 13.27 31.45
C ALA A 151 11.62 13.67 30.62
N ARG A 152 12.33 12.66 30.08
CA ARG A 152 13.29 12.80 28.98
C ARG A 152 13.52 11.44 28.32
N VAL A 153 13.85 11.45 27.04
CA VAL A 153 14.54 10.32 26.38
C VAL A 153 16.04 10.67 26.31
N PRO A 154 16.91 10.01 27.08
CA PRO A 154 18.34 10.36 27.12
C PRO A 154 19.03 10.11 25.77
N TYR A 155 19.95 11.00 25.35
CA TYR A 155 20.77 10.80 24.15
C TYR A 155 21.87 9.76 24.40
N THR A 156 21.46 8.50 24.53
CA THR A 156 22.31 7.33 24.83
C THR A 156 21.78 6.15 24.02
N ASN A 157 22.59 5.10 23.80
CA ASN A 157 22.10 3.92 23.09
C ASN A 157 20.82 3.32 23.73
N PRO A 158 20.67 3.22 25.07
CA PRO A 158 19.41 2.83 25.68
C PRO A 158 18.23 3.78 25.40
N GLY A 159 18.48 5.09 25.30
CA GLY A 159 17.42 6.05 24.96
C GLY A 159 17.02 5.99 23.49
N VAL A 160 17.96 5.72 22.58
CA VAL A 160 17.65 5.40 21.17
C VAL A 160 16.84 4.10 21.11
N ALA A 161 17.18 3.10 21.92
CA ALA A 161 16.41 1.84 21.99
C ALA A 161 14.94 2.07 22.41
N ILE A 162 14.66 3.07 23.25
CA ILE A 162 13.28 3.46 23.59
C ILE A 162 12.53 3.93 22.32
N LEU A 163 13.17 4.71 21.45
CA LEU A 163 12.57 5.17 20.19
C LEU A 163 12.39 4.02 19.19
N THR A 164 13.40 3.15 19.03
CA THR A 164 13.29 2.00 18.13
C THR A 164 12.23 1.01 18.60
N ASN A 165 12.04 0.83 19.91
CA ASN A 165 10.96 -0.01 20.45
C ASN A 165 9.56 0.54 20.14
N ALA A 166 9.40 1.86 20.09
CA ALA A 166 8.13 2.47 19.68
C ALA A 166 7.82 2.18 18.20
N ILE A 167 8.85 2.24 17.35
CA ILE A 167 8.77 1.90 15.92
C ILE A 167 8.52 0.40 15.73
N ASP A 168 9.20 -0.46 16.50
CA ASP A 168 8.99 -1.92 16.52
C ASP A 168 7.51 -2.26 16.80
N GLY A 169 6.88 -1.57 17.76
CA GLY A 169 5.46 -1.74 18.04
C GLY A 169 4.54 -1.39 16.86
N VAL A 170 4.92 -0.42 16.01
CA VAL A 170 4.20 -0.10 14.76
C VAL A 170 4.42 -1.21 13.72
N MET A 171 5.65 -1.68 13.55
CA MET A 171 5.97 -2.74 12.59
C MET A 171 5.32 -4.08 12.93
N ARG A 172 5.24 -4.44 14.22
CA ARG A 172 4.45 -5.60 14.67
C ARG A 172 2.97 -5.48 14.30
N ARG A 173 2.40 -4.27 14.40
CA ARG A 173 1.02 -4.02 13.94
C ARG A 173 0.91 -4.14 12.43
N ALA A 174 1.90 -3.68 11.68
CA ALA A 174 1.94 -3.80 10.23
C ALA A 174 1.99 -5.28 9.78
N VAL A 175 2.82 -6.09 10.44
CA VAL A 175 2.81 -7.56 10.24
C VAL A 175 1.44 -8.14 10.56
N ALA A 176 0.85 -7.78 11.71
CA ALA A 176 -0.46 -8.28 12.09
C ALA A 176 -1.58 -7.84 11.12
N ALA A 177 -1.46 -6.65 10.55
CA ALA A 177 -2.38 -6.11 9.56
C ALA A 177 -2.30 -6.82 8.20
N GLY A 178 -1.28 -7.67 7.99
CA GLY A 178 -1.04 -8.37 6.73
C GLY A 178 -0.41 -7.49 5.66
N VAL A 179 0.17 -6.34 6.03
CA VAL A 179 0.80 -5.42 5.05
C VAL A 179 2.30 -5.68 4.87
N VAL A 180 2.94 -6.35 5.82
CA VAL A 180 4.34 -6.76 5.71
C VAL A 180 4.38 -8.22 5.27
N ALA A 181 5.16 -8.51 4.23
CA ALA A 181 5.33 -9.87 3.77
C ALA A 181 6.15 -10.65 4.82
N GLY A 182 5.64 -11.82 5.24
CA GLY A 182 6.47 -12.75 5.99
C GLY A 182 7.46 -13.38 5.02
N ASP A 183 8.75 -13.13 5.20
CA ASP A 183 9.78 -13.84 4.45
C ASP A 183 10.18 -15.13 5.17
N ILE A 184 9.94 -16.24 4.48
CA ILE A 184 10.75 -17.45 4.60
C ILE A 184 11.94 -17.15 3.69
N GLY A 185 13.17 -17.18 4.23
CA GLY A 185 14.35 -16.85 3.44
C GLY A 185 14.56 -17.82 2.28
N ASP A 186 15.55 -17.52 1.43
CA ASP A 186 15.80 -18.24 0.17
C ASP A 186 16.03 -19.76 0.35
N ASP A 187 16.39 -20.17 1.57
CA ASP A 187 16.47 -21.57 2.01
C ASP A 187 15.37 -21.87 3.04
N GLU A 188 14.74 -23.05 2.93
CA GLU A 188 13.67 -23.55 3.85
C GLU A 188 14.04 -23.49 5.35
N ASP A 189 15.32 -23.35 5.69
CA ASP A 189 15.86 -23.28 7.06
C ASP A 189 16.26 -21.86 7.52
N SER A 190 16.10 -20.82 6.69
CA SER A 190 16.44 -19.44 7.05
C SER A 190 15.21 -18.62 7.41
N PHE A 191 14.93 -18.46 8.71
CA PHE A 191 13.95 -17.49 9.18
C PHE A 191 14.55 -16.08 9.12
N LEU A 192 14.24 -15.34 8.05
CA LEU A 192 14.51 -13.90 8.02
C LEU A 192 13.43 -13.17 8.84
N PRO A 193 13.79 -12.13 9.60
CA PRO A 193 12.80 -11.30 10.26
C PRO A 193 11.96 -10.57 9.21
N ALA A 194 10.65 -10.45 9.44
CA ALA A 194 9.73 -9.80 8.51
C ALA A 194 10.06 -8.31 8.23
N TYR A 195 10.84 -7.69 9.11
CA TYR A 195 11.39 -6.35 8.95
C TYR A 195 12.68 -6.23 9.78
N SER A 196 13.53 -5.28 9.43
CA SER A 196 14.70 -4.89 10.24
C SER A 196 14.58 -3.43 10.68
N ILE A 197 15.14 -3.12 11.84
CA ILE A 197 15.28 -1.75 12.34
C ILE A 197 16.75 -1.52 12.66
N GLU A 198 17.36 -0.60 11.92
CA GLU A 198 18.77 -0.26 12.04
C GLU A 198 18.93 1.18 12.50
N VAL A 199 19.87 1.41 13.42
CA VAL A 199 20.19 2.74 13.90
C VAL A 199 21.66 2.83 14.24
N ASP A 200 22.29 3.92 13.85
CA ASP A 200 23.67 4.19 14.20
C ASP A 200 23.81 4.40 15.71
N ARG A 201 24.91 3.88 16.24
CA ARG A 201 25.30 4.10 17.63
C ARG A 201 25.46 5.60 17.92
N VAL A 202 25.01 6.05 19.09
CA VAL A 202 25.08 7.48 19.46
C VAL A 202 26.51 8.03 19.44
N GLU A 203 27.51 7.18 19.65
CA GLU A 203 28.92 7.55 19.60
C GLU A 203 29.36 7.96 18.18
N ASN A 204 28.78 7.34 17.15
CA ASN A 204 29.09 7.59 15.73
C ASN A 204 28.39 8.84 15.19
N ILE A 205 27.44 9.41 15.94
CA ILE A 205 26.68 10.58 15.51
C ILE A 205 27.49 11.87 15.68
N PRO A 206 27.53 12.77 14.67
CA PRO A 206 28.25 14.04 14.77
C PRO A 206 27.87 14.85 16.01
N ALA A 207 28.87 15.41 16.69
CA ALA A 207 28.64 16.19 17.91
C ALA A 207 27.71 17.40 17.67
N SER A 208 27.70 17.98 16.46
CA SER A 208 26.77 19.04 16.05
C SER A 208 25.31 18.59 16.15
N GLN A 209 24.99 17.40 15.61
CA GLN A 209 23.65 16.81 15.67
C GLN A 209 23.24 16.47 17.11
N ARG A 210 24.15 15.89 17.90
CA ARG A 210 23.91 15.58 19.32
C ARG A 210 23.62 16.83 20.15
N ARG A 211 24.39 17.91 19.94
CA ARG A 211 24.16 19.21 20.61
C ARG A 211 22.80 19.80 20.24
N ASN A 212 22.37 19.61 18.99
CA ASN A 212 21.05 20.03 18.52
C ASN A 212 19.93 19.07 18.94
N ARG A 213 20.24 18.00 19.68
CA ARG A 213 19.28 17.00 20.20
C ARG A 213 18.47 16.31 19.10
N ILE A 214 19.07 16.14 17.93
CA ILE A 214 18.45 15.45 16.80
C ILE A 214 18.80 13.97 16.89
N ALA A 215 17.78 13.10 16.95
CA ALA A 215 17.96 11.66 16.96
C ALA A 215 18.76 11.19 15.74
N PRO A 216 19.52 10.08 15.84
CA PRO A 216 20.09 9.42 14.66
C PRO A 216 18.99 9.00 13.68
N ASP A 217 19.38 8.80 12.42
CA ASP A 217 18.50 8.19 11.42
C ASP A 217 18.15 6.76 11.87
N ILE A 218 16.85 6.45 11.96
CA ILE A 218 16.36 5.11 12.30
C ILE A 218 15.76 4.54 11.02
N ARG A 219 16.42 3.54 10.45
CA ARG A 219 16.03 2.91 9.20
C ARG A 219 15.18 1.69 9.50
N VAL A 220 14.07 1.58 8.79
CA VAL A 220 13.21 0.40 8.83
C VAL A 220 13.17 -0.17 7.43
N ASP A 221 13.57 -1.43 7.28
CA ASP A 221 13.50 -2.17 6.03
C ASP A 221 12.45 -3.28 6.14
N PHE A 222 11.58 -3.39 5.14
CA PHE A 222 10.56 -4.42 5.06
C PHE A 222 10.07 -4.57 3.62
N ARG A 223 9.52 -5.73 3.29
CA ARG A 223 8.84 -5.96 2.02
C ARG A 223 7.32 -5.78 2.17
N TYR A 224 6.73 -4.94 1.32
CA TYR A 224 5.27 -4.79 1.25
C TYR A 224 4.61 -6.07 0.71
N ALA A 225 3.58 -6.56 1.40
CA ALA A 225 2.74 -7.67 0.95
C ALA A 225 1.66 -7.17 -0.02
N GLY A 226 2.08 -6.72 -1.20
CA GLY A 226 1.17 -6.25 -2.26
C GLY A 226 0.29 -7.36 -2.84
N ALA A 227 -0.77 -6.96 -3.53
CA ALA A 227 -1.70 -7.90 -4.16
C ALA A 227 -1.28 -8.31 -5.57
N PHE A 228 -1.57 -9.55 -5.96
CA PHE A 228 -1.50 -9.98 -7.36
C PHE A 228 -2.74 -9.50 -8.13
N HIS A 229 -2.52 -8.85 -9.28
CA HIS A 229 -3.59 -8.32 -10.14
C HIS A 229 -3.74 -9.08 -11.47
N TYR A 230 -2.85 -10.04 -11.75
CA TYR A 230 -2.90 -10.94 -12.91
C TYR A 230 -2.15 -12.25 -12.62
N ALA A 231 -2.62 -13.36 -13.21
CA ALA A 231 -1.98 -14.67 -13.10
C ALA A 231 -2.24 -15.50 -14.37
N THR A 232 -1.32 -16.41 -14.69
CA THR A 232 -1.48 -17.44 -15.73
C THR A 232 -1.09 -18.80 -15.16
N ALA A 233 -1.66 -19.87 -15.72
CA ALA A 233 -1.31 -21.25 -15.37
C ALA A 233 -1.09 -22.06 -16.65
N SER A 234 0.02 -22.79 -16.69
CA SER A 234 0.36 -23.70 -17.79
C SER A 234 -0.04 -25.12 -17.42
N ILE A 235 -0.84 -25.79 -18.26
CA ILE A 235 -1.32 -27.15 -18.02
C ILE A 235 -0.62 -28.11 -18.98
N LEU A 236 0.03 -29.14 -18.43
CA LEU A 236 0.63 -30.23 -19.19
C LEU A 236 -0.15 -31.52 -18.94
N MET A 237 -0.83 -32.04 -19.96
CA MET A 237 -1.45 -33.37 -19.92
C MET A 237 -0.46 -34.40 -20.46
N ARG A 238 -0.21 -35.46 -19.69
CA ARG A 238 0.58 -36.62 -20.11
C ARG A 238 -0.37 -37.82 -20.27
N PHE A 239 -0.16 -38.59 -21.33
CA PHE A 239 -0.86 -39.86 -21.58
C PHE A 239 0.00 -41.03 -21.09
#